data_AF-A0A3Q8EFW8-F1
#
_entry.id   AF-A0A3Q8EFW8-F1
#
_cell.length_a   1.000
_cell.length_b   1.000
_cell.length_c   1.000
_cell.angle_alpha   90.00
_cell.angle_beta   90.00
_cell.angle_gamma   90.00
#
_symmetry.space_group_name_H-M   'P 1'
#
loop_
_entity.id
_entity.type
_entity.pdbx_description
1 polymer ?
#
loop_
_entity_poly.entity_id
_entity_poly.type
_entity_poly.pdbx_seq_one_letter_code
_entity_poly.pdbx_strand_id
1 'polypeptide(L)'
;DKNVFCAGRVDENDLVRTSKATGASIQTTLNNLSVDVLGTCGVFEEVQIGSERYNMFTDCKSAKTCTIVLRGGGQQFIDESERSLHDAIMIVRRATKCNTILPGAGAIEMLLSTYLLHYSLNTINPTDSVNHVNCV
;
A
#
# COMPACT_ATOMS: atom_id res chain seq x y z
N ASP A 1 5.78 22.09 -32.80
CA ASP A 1 5.36 23.52 -32.84
C ASP A 1 4.81 24.09 -31.54
N LYS A 2 4.06 23.35 -30.69
CA LYS A 2 3.45 23.92 -29.46
C LYS A 2 4.11 23.54 -28.12
N ASN A 3 5.24 22.81 -28.14
CA ASN A 3 5.93 22.34 -26.91
C ASN A 3 4.99 21.63 -25.90
N VAL A 4 4.01 20.89 -26.40
CA VAL A 4 3.11 20.06 -25.58
C VAL A 4 3.56 18.61 -25.69
N PHE A 5 3.85 17.98 -24.56
CA PHE A 5 4.14 16.56 -24.49
C PHE A 5 2.83 15.75 -24.48
N CYS A 6 2.74 14.72 -25.30
CA CYS A 6 1.59 13.85 -25.40
C CYS A 6 2.04 12.38 -25.39
N ALA A 7 1.44 11.57 -24.51
CA ALA A 7 1.60 10.12 -24.50
C ALA A 7 0.24 9.46 -24.80
N GLY A 8 0.22 8.53 -25.74
CA GLY A 8 -0.97 7.73 -26.10
C GLY A 8 -0.81 6.27 -25.67
N ARG A 9 -1.92 5.51 -25.71
CA ARG A 9 -1.96 4.09 -25.30
C ARG A 9 -1.49 3.84 -23.87
N VAL A 10 -1.86 4.74 -22.96
CA VAL A 10 -1.62 4.59 -21.52
C VAL A 10 -2.65 3.63 -20.95
N ASP A 11 -2.23 2.70 -20.09
CA ASP A 11 -3.13 1.80 -19.39
C ASP A 11 -4.10 2.56 -18.48
N GLU A 12 -5.34 2.07 -18.37
CA GLU A 12 -6.39 2.72 -17.58
C GLU A 12 -6.00 2.88 -16.11
N ASN A 13 -5.29 1.89 -15.55
CA ASN A 13 -4.79 1.93 -14.18
C ASN A 13 -3.81 3.09 -13.95
N ASP A 14 -2.94 3.38 -14.92
CA ASP A 14 -1.98 4.46 -14.84
C ASP A 14 -2.65 5.83 -15.06
N LEU A 15 -3.72 5.87 -15.86
CA LEU A 15 -4.56 7.06 -16.01
C LEU A 15 -5.19 7.46 -14.66
N VAL A 16 -5.75 6.48 -13.94
CA VAL A 16 -6.34 6.68 -12.60
C VAL A 16 -5.28 7.09 -11.58
N ARG A 17 -4.07 6.50 -11.64
CA ARG A 17 -2.95 6.87 -10.76
C ARG A 17 -2.50 8.30 -11.00
N THR A 18 -2.38 8.71 -12.26
CA THR A 18 -1.98 10.07 -12.67
C THR A 18 -3.04 11.10 -12.26
N SER A 19 -4.32 10.77 -12.44
CA SER A 19 -5.44 11.59 -11.96
C SER A 19 -5.36 11.81 -10.44
N LYS A 20 -5.12 10.76 -9.66
CA LYS A 20 -4.97 10.87 -8.19
C LYS A 20 -3.69 11.57 -7.74
N ALA A 21 -2.63 11.51 -8.53
CA ALA A 21 -1.36 12.18 -8.22
C ALA A 21 -1.45 13.69 -8.47
N THR A 22 -1.94 14.07 -9.65
CA THR A 22 -1.95 15.47 -10.16
C THR A 22 -3.22 16.23 -9.79
N GLY A 23 -4.28 15.52 -9.38
CA GLY A 23 -5.62 16.09 -9.16
C GLY A 23 -6.44 16.27 -10.44
N ALA A 24 -5.94 15.82 -11.60
CA ALA A 24 -6.67 15.88 -12.86
C ALA A 24 -7.91 14.97 -12.83
N SER A 25 -8.94 15.32 -13.60
CA SER A 25 -10.09 14.43 -13.84
C SER A 25 -10.02 13.81 -15.24
N ILE A 26 -10.31 12.52 -15.34
CA ILE A 26 -10.29 11.78 -16.59
C ILE A 26 -11.50 12.20 -17.43
N GLN A 27 -11.25 12.61 -18.68
CA GLN A 27 -12.28 13.01 -19.63
C GLN A 27 -12.28 12.12 -20.87
N THR A 28 -13.48 11.74 -21.31
CA THR A 28 -13.69 10.97 -22.55
C THR A 28 -14.00 11.85 -23.75
N THR A 29 -14.48 13.08 -23.52
CA THR A 29 -14.89 14.04 -24.55
C THR A 29 -13.99 15.27 -24.50
N LEU A 30 -13.69 15.84 -25.67
CA LEU A 30 -12.85 17.04 -25.80
C LEU A 30 -13.64 18.36 -25.66
N ASN A 31 -14.96 18.28 -25.57
CA ASN A 31 -15.85 19.44 -25.44
C ASN A 31 -15.94 19.89 -23.97
N ASN A 32 -15.91 21.20 -23.74
CA ASN A 32 -16.04 21.83 -22.41
C ASN A 32 -14.94 21.45 -21.39
N LEU A 33 -13.67 21.45 -21.81
CA LEU A 33 -12.54 21.36 -20.88
C LEU A 33 -12.42 22.66 -20.07
N SER A 34 -12.72 22.58 -18.77
CA SER A 34 -12.44 23.66 -17.82
C SER A 34 -11.05 23.50 -17.21
N VAL A 35 -10.50 24.60 -16.66
CA VAL A 35 -9.19 24.58 -15.99
C VAL A 35 -9.22 23.69 -14.74
N ASP A 36 -10.39 23.52 -14.12
CA ASP A 36 -10.58 22.70 -12.92
C ASP A 36 -10.35 21.20 -13.15
N VAL A 37 -10.44 20.76 -14.41
CA VAL A 37 -10.22 19.36 -14.80
C VAL A 37 -8.72 19.05 -14.94
N LEU A 38 -7.90 20.07 -15.14
CA LEU A 38 -6.46 19.91 -15.38
C LEU A 38 -5.72 19.72 -14.06
N GLY A 39 -4.83 18.73 -14.03
CA GLY A 39 -3.93 18.49 -12.91
C GLY A 39 -2.63 19.28 -13.04
N THR A 40 -1.94 19.48 -11.92
CA THR A 40 -0.61 20.09 -11.89
C THR A 40 0.37 19.16 -11.17
N CYS A 41 1.62 19.17 -11.63
CA CYS A 41 2.73 18.48 -10.99
C CYS A 41 3.86 19.48 -10.75
N GLY A 42 4.75 19.19 -9.80
CA GLY A 42 5.90 20.04 -9.54
C GLY A 42 6.95 19.90 -10.63
N VAL A 43 7.33 18.66 -10.91
CA VAL A 43 8.37 18.32 -11.88
C VAL A 43 7.86 17.18 -12.78
N PHE A 44 8.04 17.35 -14.09
CA PHE A 44 7.75 16.35 -15.10
C PHE A 44 9.02 16.07 -15.90
N GLU A 45 9.48 14.83 -15.89
CA GLU A 45 10.71 14.41 -16.56
C GLU A 45 10.53 13.06 -17.25
N GLU A 46 11.06 12.94 -18.48
CA GLU A 46 11.21 11.67 -19.16
C GLU A 46 12.58 11.08 -18.80
N VAL A 47 12.58 10.03 -17.98
CA VAL A 47 13.79 9.36 -17.50
C VAL A 47 13.96 8.04 -18.24
N GLN A 48 15.12 7.85 -18.87
CA GLN A 48 15.47 6.56 -19.46
C GLN A 48 16.04 5.63 -18.40
N ILE A 49 15.40 4.47 -18.21
CA ILE A 49 15.84 3.42 -17.29
C ILE A 49 16.03 2.14 -18.09
N GLY A 50 17.30 1.75 -18.27
CA GLY A 50 17.64 0.61 -19.14
C GLY A 50 17.32 0.91 -20.59
N SER A 51 16.53 0.03 -21.22
CA SER A 51 16.09 0.17 -22.61
C SER A 51 14.78 0.95 -22.76
N GLU A 52 14.11 1.30 -21.67
CA GLU A 52 12.77 1.90 -21.68
C GLU A 52 12.80 3.34 -21.16
N ARG A 53 11.80 4.14 -21.59
CA ARG A 53 11.62 5.53 -21.15
C ARG A 53 10.38 5.64 -20.28
N TYR A 54 10.55 6.28 -19.13
CA TYR A 54 9.52 6.45 -18.12
C TYR A 54 9.19 7.92 -17.96
N ASN A 55 7.90 8.25 -17.97
CA ASN A 55 7.42 9.59 -17.69
C ASN A 55 7.17 9.73 -16.18
N MET A 56 8.03 10.47 -15.49
CA MET A 56 7.98 10.66 -14.05
C MET A 56 7.31 11.98 -13.69
N PHE A 57 6.27 11.87 -12.87
CA PHE A 57 5.60 13.02 -12.24
C PHE A 57 6.05 13.08 -10.77
N THR A 58 6.82 14.08 -10.41
CA THR A 58 7.35 14.27 -9.06
C THR A 58 6.87 15.61 -8.46
N ASP A 59 7.00 15.74 -7.13
CA ASP A 59 6.58 16.93 -6.37
C ASP A 59 5.11 17.36 -6.58
N CYS A 60 4.21 16.38 -6.59
CA CYS A 60 2.77 16.62 -6.66
C CYS A 60 2.19 16.96 -5.27
N LYS A 61 1.76 18.21 -5.05
CA LYS A 61 1.26 18.71 -3.75
C LYS A 61 0.07 17.94 -3.18
N SER A 62 -0.77 17.37 -4.05
CA SER A 62 -1.99 16.64 -3.66
C SER A 62 -1.87 15.13 -3.89
N ALA A 63 -0.66 14.59 -4.00
CA ALA A 63 -0.45 13.20 -4.35
C ALA A 63 -1.03 12.24 -3.30
N LYS A 64 -2.06 11.49 -3.71
CA LYS A 64 -2.62 10.36 -2.95
C LYS A 64 -2.09 9.01 -3.43
N THR A 65 -1.20 9.03 -4.41
CA THR A 65 -0.62 7.86 -5.06
C THR A 65 0.89 8.00 -5.09
N CYS A 66 1.58 6.88 -4.92
CA CYS A 66 3.02 6.76 -5.09
C CYS A 66 3.32 5.56 -5.98
N THR A 67 4.43 5.63 -6.70
CA THR A 67 4.90 4.57 -7.59
C THR A 67 6.37 4.31 -7.27
N ILE A 68 6.72 3.04 -7.06
CA ILE A 68 8.09 2.61 -6.78
C ILE A 68 8.57 1.82 -8.00
N VAL A 69 9.66 2.27 -8.61
CA VAL A 69 10.28 1.57 -9.75
C VAL A 69 11.32 0.60 -9.21
N LEU A 70 11.07 -0.70 -9.37
CA LEU A 70 11.99 -1.76 -8.96
C LEU A 70 12.95 -2.11 -10.09
N ARG A 71 14.22 -2.35 -9.75
CA ARG A 71 15.24 -2.80 -10.69
C ARG A 71 15.98 -3.98 -10.10
N GLY A 72 16.28 -4.99 -10.92
CA GLY A 72 16.97 -6.20 -10.49
C GLY A 72 17.66 -6.90 -11.67
N GLY A 73 18.58 -7.81 -11.35
CA GLY A 73 19.36 -8.55 -12.35
C GLY A 73 18.60 -9.69 -13.04
N GLY A 74 17.42 -10.06 -12.55
CA GLY A 74 16.58 -11.10 -13.15
C GLY A 74 15.12 -10.96 -12.73
N GLN A 75 14.21 -11.39 -13.60
CA GLN A 75 12.76 -11.22 -13.42
C GLN A 75 12.25 -11.85 -12.12
N GLN A 76 12.73 -13.06 -11.79
CA GLN A 76 12.33 -13.77 -10.57
C GLN A 76 12.64 -12.97 -9.29
N PHE A 77 13.74 -12.23 -9.27
CA PHE A 77 14.10 -11.38 -8.14
C PHE A 77 13.22 -10.13 -8.05
N ILE A 78 12.81 -9.57 -9.20
CA ILE A 78 11.90 -8.42 -9.24
C ILE A 78 10.52 -8.84 -8.75
N ASP A 79 10.00 -9.96 -9.25
CA ASP A 79 8.70 -10.50 -8.85
C ASP A 79 8.66 -10.82 -7.34
N GLU A 80 9.75 -11.35 -6.78
CA GLU A 80 9.85 -11.61 -5.35
C GLU A 80 9.99 -10.33 -4.52
N SER A 81 10.71 -9.33 -5.04
CA SER A 81 10.83 -8.01 -4.40
C SER A 81 9.48 -7.27 -4.36
N GLU A 82 8.69 -7.38 -5.43
CA GLU A 82 7.33 -6.83 -5.48
C GLU A 82 6.45 -7.47 -4.40
N ARG A 83 6.44 -8.81 -4.30
CA ARG A 83 5.69 -9.55 -3.27
C ARG A 83 6.11 -9.13 -1.86
N SER A 84 7.42 -9.08 -1.61
CA SER A 84 7.99 -8.70 -0.31
C SER A 84 7.58 -7.27 0.10
N LEU A 85 7.64 -6.31 -0.83
CA LEU A 85 7.24 -4.93 -0.56
C LEU A 85 5.73 -4.80 -0.38
N HIS A 86 4.94 -5.53 -1.15
CA HIS A 86 3.49 -5.56 -1.00
C HIS A 86 3.08 -6.00 0.41
N ASP A 87 3.70 -7.07 0.93
CA ASP A 87 3.42 -7.56 2.28
C ASP A 87 3.84 -6.55 3.36
N ALA A 88 5.01 -5.93 3.21
CA ALA A 88 5.47 -4.88 4.12
C ALA A 88 4.49 -3.70 4.18
N ILE A 89 4.04 -3.21 3.02
CA ILE A 89 3.06 -2.11 2.92
C ILE A 89 1.73 -2.52 3.56
N MET A 90 1.28 -3.76 3.36
CA MET A 90 0.04 -4.25 3.95
C MET A 90 0.12 -4.35 5.48
N ILE A 91 1.27 -4.75 6.03
CA ILE A 91 1.50 -4.76 7.49
C ILE A 91 1.43 -3.35 8.06
N VAL A 92 2.16 -2.39 7.47
CA VAL A 92 2.15 -1.00 7.92
C VAL A 92 0.74 -0.42 7.84
N ARG A 93 0.04 -0.63 6.72
CA ARG A 93 -1.35 -0.18 6.54
C ARG A 93 -2.29 -0.74 7.61
N ARG A 94 -2.12 -2.01 8.00
CA ARG A 94 -2.93 -2.63 9.07
C ARG A 94 -2.55 -2.05 10.44
N ALA A 95 -1.26 -1.90 10.71
CA ALA A 95 -0.76 -1.31 11.95
C ALA A 95 -1.20 0.15 12.13
N THR A 96 -1.32 0.93 11.04
CA THR A 96 -1.84 2.31 11.11
C THR A 96 -3.35 2.37 11.40
N LYS A 97 -4.11 1.33 11.02
CA LYS A 97 -5.56 1.29 11.27
C LYS A 97 -5.93 0.71 12.63
N CYS A 98 -5.13 -0.23 13.14
CA CYS A 98 -5.37 -0.93 14.40
C CYS A 98 -4.27 -0.60 15.40
N ASN A 99 -4.61 0.03 16.52
CA ASN A 99 -3.64 0.39 17.56
C ASN A 99 -3.25 -0.77 18.50
N THR A 100 -3.90 -1.93 18.36
CA THR A 100 -3.58 -3.13 19.13
C THR A 100 -2.80 -4.11 18.26
N ILE A 101 -1.63 -4.51 18.73
CA ILE A 101 -0.72 -5.44 18.05
C ILE A 101 -0.55 -6.64 18.97
N LEU A 102 -0.61 -7.84 18.41
CA LEU A 102 -0.37 -9.09 19.12
C LEU A 102 0.89 -9.78 18.56
N PRO A 103 1.59 -10.59 19.38
CA PRO A 103 2.76 -11.32 18.92
C PRO A 103 2.38 -12.39 17.88
N GLY A 104 3.17 -12.49 16.81
CA GLY A 104 2.96 -13.46 15.73
C GLY A 104 3.57 -14.85 16.03
N ALA A 105 3.89 -15.60 14.97
CA ALA A 105 4.60 -16.88 15.02
C ALA A 105 3.97 -17.94 15.96
N GLY A 106 2.65 -17.96 16.06
CA GLY A 106 1.91 -18.91 16.91
C GLY A 106 1.98 -18.62 18.41
N ALA A 107 2.56 -17.49 18.85
CA ALA A 107 2.65 -17.15 20.27
C ALA A 107 1.26 -17.03 20.94
N ILE A 108 0.30 -16.41 20.26
CA ILE A 108 -1.08 -16.28 20.74
C ILE A 108 -1.75 -17.65 20.83
N GLU A 109 -1.51 -18.53 19.86
CA GLU A 109 -2.11 -19.86 19.80
C GLU A 109 -1.61 -20.72 20.98
N MET A 110 -0.32 -20.62 21.30
CA MET A 110 0.26 -21.31 22.45
C MET A 110 -0.30 -20.77 23.78
N LEU A 111 -0.37 -19.45 23.94
CA LEU A 111 -0.95 -18.82 25.13
C LEU A 111 -2.42 -19.21 25.31
N LEU A 112 -3.20 -19.19 24.24
CA LEU A 112 -4.62 -19.53 24.25
C LEU A 112 -4.83 -21.00 24.64
N SER A 113 -3.98 -21.91 24.13
CA SER A 113 -4.02 -23.33 24.50
C SER A 113 -3.79 -23.53 26.01
N THR A 114 -2.77 -22.90 26.58
CA THR A 114 -2.49 -22.97 28.02
C THR A 114 -3.63 -22.37 28.85
N TYR A 115 -4.17 -21.23 28.41
CA TYR A 115 -5.27 -20.56 29.10
C TYR A 115 -6.53 -21.43 29.14
N LEU A 116 -6.92 -22.02 28.01
CA LEU A 116 -8.09 -22.91 27.93
C LEU A 116 -7.90 -24.19 28.74
N LEU A 117 -6.69 -24.74 28.79
CA LEU A 117 -6.37 -25.90 29.63
C LEU A 117 -6.57 -25.57 31.12
N HIS A 118 -6.03 -24.45 31.59
CA HIS A 118 -6.23 -23.99 32.96
C HIS A 118 -7.70 -23.75 33.30
N TYR A 119 -8.43 -23.12 32.37
CA TYR A 119 -9.85 -22.89 32.54
C TYR A 119 -10.62 -24.21 32.69
N SER A 120 -10.36 -25.19 31.81
CA SER A 120 -11.01 -26.51 31.88
C SER A 120 -10.73 -27.23 33.19
N LEU A 121 -9.48 -27.24 33.67
CA LEU A 121 -9.10 -27.88 34.93
C LEU A 121 -9.76 -27.20 36.14
N ASN A 122 -9.83 -25.87 36.16
CA ASN A 122 -10.47 -25.11 37.24
C ASN A 122 -12.00 -25.30 37.25
N THR A 123 -12.64 -25.53 36.10
CA THR A 123 -14.09 -25.84 36.08
C THR A 123 -14.43 -27.23 36.61
N ILE A 124 -13.48 -28.16 36.64
CA ILE A 124 -13.69 -29.55 37.08
C ILE A 124 -13.46 -29.71 38.60
N ASN A 125 -12.64 -28.86 39.22
CA ASN A 125 -12.39 -28.85 40.67
C ASN A 125 -12.95 -27.56 41.29
N PRO A 126 -14.17 -27.55 41.86
CA PRO A 126 -14.82 -26.35 42.38
C PRO A 126 -14.32 -26.00 43.80
N THR A 127 -13.01 -25.95 43.97
CA THR A 127 -12.35 -25.48 45.19
C THR A 127 -11.18 -24.61 44.78
N ASP A 128 -11.45 -23.35 44.42
CA ASP A 128 -10.89 -22.18 45.09
C ASP A 128 -11.00 -20.91 44.23
N SER A 129 -11.29 -19.83 44.95
CA SER A 129 -11.52 -18.45 44.53
C SER A 129 -10.38 -17.83 43.71
N VAL A 130 -10.78 -17.06 42.68
CA VAL A 130 -10.21 -15.80 42.17
C VAL A 130 -8.68 -15.72 42.06
N ASN A 131 -8.17 -15.66 40.83
CA ASN A 131 -6.99 -14.85 40.53
C ASN A 131 -7.06 -14.26 39.11
N HIS A 132 -7.08 -12.93 39.06
CA HIS A 132 -6.98 -12.12 37.86
C HIS A 132 -5.68 -12.47 37.10
N VAL A 133 -5.81 -13.16 35.97
CA VAL A 133 -4.75 -13.22 34.98
C VAL A 133 -4.83 -11.93 34.16
N ASN A 134 -4.21 -10.86 34.69
CA ASN A 134 -3.89 -9.69 33.88
C ASN A 134 -2.68 -10.05 33.01
N CYS A 135 -2.95 -10.46 31.77
CA CYS A 135 -1.95 -10.45 30.70
C CYS A 135 -1.93 -9.05 30.09
N VAL A 136 -0.86 -8.30 30.38
CA VAL A 136 -0.41 -7.16 29.56
C VAL A 136 0.36 -7.72 28.37
#